data_AF-A0A372M3U5-F1
#
_entry.id   AF-A0A372M3U5-F1
#
_cell.length_a   1.000
_cell.length_b   1.000
_cell.length_c   1.000
_cell.angle_alpha   90.00
_cell.angle_beta   90.00
_cell.angle_gamma   90.00
#
_symmetry.space_group_name_H-M   'P 1'
#
loop_
_entity.id
_entity.type
_entity.pdbx_description
1 polymer ?
#
loop_
_entity_poly.entity_id
_entity_poly.type
_entity_poly.pdbx_seq_one_letter_code
_entity_poly.pdbx_strand_id
1 'polypeptide(L)'
;MPDTHRAPARFKDLALDARDHHALADWWCETLGYVRRDPGDGTGRPRAWPVPIEDPSGAGPLIWINPVPETNTAKNRMHLDVWGDPARLVSLGATLLREPDDDVFWHVLADPEGNEFCVFAPEGEEDTEG
;
A
#
# COMPACT_ATOMS: atom_id res chain seq x y z
N MET A 1 -20.58 -34.08 9.18
CA MET A 1 -20.10 -32.74 9.59
C MET A 1 -18.84 -32.46 8.79
N PRO A 2 -18.76 -31.43 7.95
CA PRO A 2 -17.50 -31.13 7.31
C PRO A 2 -16.55 -30.56 8.37
N ASP A 3 -15.45 -31.26 8.56
CA ASP A 3 -14.29 -30.81 9.30
C ASP A 3 -13.77 -29.54 8.60
N THR A 4 -14.08 -28.38 9.16
CA THR A 4 -13.52 -27.12 8.71
C THR A 4 -12.08 -27.12 9.16
N HIS A 5 -11.19 -27.60 8.29
CA HIS A 5 -9.74 -27.55 8.52
C HIS A 5 -9.37 -26.10 8.86
N ARG A 6 -9.22 -25.81 10.15
CA ARG A 6 -8.89 -24.48 10.64
C ARG A 6 -7.55 -24.14 10.04
N ALA A 7 -7.53 -23.14 9.16
CA ALA A 7 -6.29 -22.66 8.58
C ALA A 7 -5.28 -22.37 9.71
N PRO A 8 -4.01 -22.79 9.55
CA PRO A 8 -3.01 -22.66 10.61
C PRO A 8 -2.65 -21.19 10.89
N ALA A 9 -2.99 -20.27 9.99
CA ALA A 9 -2.79 -18.83 10.13
C ALA A 9 -3.89 -18.03 9.43
N ARG A 10 -3.99 -16.76 9.77
CA ARG A 10 -4.79 -15.74 9.09
C ARG A 10 -3.91 -14.51 8.89
N PHE A 11 -4.23 -13.72 7.86
CA PHE A 11 -3.58 -12.44 7.66
C PHE A 11 -3.77 -11.55 8.89
N LYS A 12 -2.69 -10.87 9.31
CA LYS A 12 -2.71 -9.94 10.45
C LYS A 12 -2.47 -8.53 9.92
N ASP A 13 -1.22 -8.21 9.60
CA ASP A 13 -0.80 -6.89 9.15
C ASP A 13 0.22 -7.01 8.00
N LEU A 14 0.37 -5.93 7.23
CA LEU A 14 1.47 -5.73 6.27
C LEU A 14 2.53 -4.82 6.90
N ALA A 15 3.79 -4.99 6.52
CA ALA A 15 4.89 -4.11 6.88
C ALA A 15 5.59 -3.61 5.62
N LEU A 16 5.85 -2.31 5.55
CA LEU A 16 6.62 -1.63 4.51
C LEU A 16 7.75 -0.85 5.17
N ASP A 17 8.92 -0.91 4.56
CA ASP A 17 10.11 -0.22 5.08
C ASP A 17 10.36 1.07 4.28
N ALA A 18 10.83 2.10 4.97
CA ALA A 18 11.05 3.42 4.39
C ALA A 18 12.12 4.20 5.16
N ARG A 19 12.84 5.09 4.47
CA ARG A 19 13.76 6.02 5.14
C ARG A 19 13.02 7.18 5.76
N ASP A 20 12.07 7.77 5.04
CA ASP A 20 11.10 8.71 5.61
C ASP A 20 9.75 8.03 5.81
N HIS A 21 9.67 7.19 6.84
CA HIS A 21 8.47 6.43 7.18
C HIS A 21 7.27 7.31 7.54
N HIS A 22 7.49 8.57 7.94
CA HIS A 22 6.40 9.51 8.19
C HIS A 22 5.80 10.04 6.90
N ALA A 23 6.65 10.51 5.97
CA ALA A 23 6.20 10.97 4.67
C ALA A 23 5.52 9.85 3.89
N LEU A 24 6.10 8.64 3.93
CA LEU A 24 5.51 7.50 3.25
C LEU A 24 4.16 7.06 3.87
N ALA A 25 4.02 7.13 5.20
CA ALA A 25 2.74 6.87 5.85
C ALA A 25 1.67 7.89 5.44
N ASP A 26 2.02 9.18 5.34
CA ASP A 26 1.07 10.21 4.90
C ASP A 26 0.65 9.99 3.44
N TRP A 27 1.59 9.61 2.59
CA TRP A 27 1.31 9.28 1.20
C TRP A 27 0.38 8.07 1.05
N TRP A 28 0.60 6.98 1.80
CA TRP A 28 -0.29 5.82 1.77
C TRP A 28 -1.66 6.10 2.41
N CYS A 29 -1.73 6.96 3.43
CA CYS A 29 -2.99 7.48 3.95
C CYS A 29 -3.81 8.19 2.87
N GLU A 30 -3.20 9.12 2.15
CA GLU A 30 -3.86 9.85 1.07
C GLU A 30 -4.25 8.92 -0.09
N THR A 31 -3.36 7.98 -0.45
CA THR A 31 -3.52 7.04 -1.55
C THR A 31 -4.69 6.07 -1.33
N LEU A 32 -4.80 5.49 -0.14
CA LEU A 32 -5.80 4.46 0.17
C LEU A 32 -7.03 5.01 0.89
N GLY A 33 -7.06 6.30 1.24
CA GLY A 33 -8.06 6.86 2.16
C GLY A 33 -7.90 6.35 3.59
N TYR A 34 -6.71 5.88 3.94
CA TYR A 34 -6.37 5.37 5.27
C TYR A 34 -6.08 6.52 6.24
N VAL A 35 -6.06 6.21 7.53
CA VAL A 35 -5.67 7.15 8.60
C VAL A 35 -4.50 6.60 9.41
N ARG A 36 -3.68 7.48 9.98
CA ARG A 36 -2.69 7.07 10.97
C ARG A 36 -3.41 6.53 12.20
N ARG A 37 -3.06 5.33 12.64
CA ARG A 37 -3.67 4.70 13.81
C ARG A 37 -3.24 5.42 15.09
N ASP A 38 -4.23 5.94 15.82
CA ASP A 38 -4.06 6.53 17.14
C ASP A 38 -3.72 5.43 18.18
N PRO A 39 -2.67 5.58 19.02
CA PRO A 39 -2.44 4.72 20.17
C PRO A 39 -3.61 4.67 21.18
N GLY A 40 -4.47 5.68 21.22
CA GLY A 40 -5.64 5.76 22.09
C GLY A 40 -5.32 6.14 23.55
N ASP A 41 -4.05 6.39 23.88
CA ASP A 41 -3.59 6.74 25.23
C ASP A 41 -3.23 8.24 25.40
N GLY A 42 -3.37 9.03 24.32
CA GLY A 42 -3.08 10.48 24.32
C GLY A 42 -1.59 10.84 24.38
N THR A 43 -0.68 9.87 24.37
CA THR A 43 0.77 10.11 24.48
C THR A 43 1.46 10.29 23.13
N GLY A 44 0.78 9.96 22.03
CA GLY A 44 1.37 9.89 20.69
C GLY A 44 2.44 8.79 20.58
N ARG A 45 2.96 8.56 19.38
CA ARG A 45 4.08 7.61 19.17
C ARG A 45 5.41 8.37 19.09
N PRO A 46 6.51 7.84 19.65
CA PRO A 46 7.83 8.40 19.40
C PRO A 46 8.13 8.50 17.90
N ARG A 47 8.73 9.61 17.46
CA ARG A 47 9.02 9.85 16.02
C ARG A 47 9.91 8.78 15.39
N ALA A 48 10.77 8.14 16.16
CA ALA A 48 11.64 7.08 15.68
C ALA A 48 10.94 5.71 15.56
N TRP A 49 9.66 5.59 15.96
CA TRP A 49 8.92 4.33 15.89
C TRP A 49 8.16 4.19 14.57
N PRO A 50 7.83 2.96 14.16
CA PRO A 50 6.94 2.71 13.03
C PRO A 50 5.62 3.47 13.11
N VAL A 51 5.11 3.87 11.96
CA VAL A 51 3.82 4.56 11.81
C VAL A 51 2.79 3.55 11.29
N PRO A 52 1.88 3.05 12.15
CA PRO A 52 0.76 2.24 11.69
C PRO A 52 -0.31 3.11 11.01
N ILE A 53 -0.83 2.65 9.88
CA ILE A 53 -1.98 3.23 9.18
C ILE A 53 -3.07 2.18 9.01
N GLU A 54 -4.33 2.58 9.12
CA GLU A 54 -5.48 1.68 9.05
C GLU A 54 -6.61 2.24 8.19
N ASP A 55 -7.38 1.34 7.59
CA ASP A 55 -8.64 1.67 6.95
C ASP A 55 -9.64 2.09 8.04
N PRO A 56 -10.19 3.32 8.00
CA PRO A 56 -11.14 3.79 9.00
C PRO A 56 -12.44 2.95 9.05
N SER A 57 -12.78 2.20 7.99
CA SER A 57 -13.90 1.26 7.96
C SER A 57 -13.57 -0.10 8.58
N GLY A 58 -12.29 -0.41 8.77
CA GLY A 58 -11.78 -1.69 9.24
C GLY A 58 -11.86 -2.82 8.20
N ALA A 59 -12.15 -2.53 6.93
CA ALA A 59 -12.18 -3.53 5.87
C ALA A 59 -10.78 -3.91 5.38
N GLY A 60 -9.90 -2.91 5.25
CA GLY A 60 -8.52 -3.07 4.84
C GLY A 60 -7.57 -3.54 5.94
N PRO A 61 -6.40 -4.09 5.57
CA PRO A 61 -5.38 -4.51 6.53
C PRO A 61 -4.75 -3.32 7.27
N LEU A 62 -4.24 -3.57 8.48
CA LEU A 62 -3.31 -2.65 9.13
C LEU A 62 -1.97 -2.70 8.39
N ILE A 63 -1.39 -1.55 8.09
CA ILE A 63 -0.08 -1.43 7.44
C ILE A 63 0.87 -0.71 8.38
N TRP A 64 2.04 -1.29 8.63
CA TRP A 64 3.11 -0.69 9.40
C TRP A 64 4.16 -0.09 8.47
N ILE A 65 4.42 1.21 8.59
CA ILE A 65 5.53 1.86 7.88
C ILE A 65 6.72 1.97 8.83
N ASN A 66 7.77 1.19 8.57
CA ASN A 66 8.93 1.04 9.46
C ASN A 66 10.10 1.92 9.00
N PRO A 67 10.78 2.62 9.93
CA PRO A 67 12.00 3.34 9.60
C PRO A 67 13.17 2.38 9.38
N VAL A 68 13.82 2.49 8.22
CA VAL A 68 15.11 1.84 7.93
C VAL A 68 16.10 2.88 7.38
N PRO A 69 17.40 2.78 7.67
CA PRO A 69 18.38 3.73 7.14
C PRO A 69 18.74 3.48 5.66
N GLU A 70 18.58 2.25 5.17
CA GLU A 70 18.96 1.85 3.82
C GLU A 70 17.93 2.34 2.78
N THR A 71 18.43 2.66 1.59
CA THR A 71 17.57 2.83 0.41
C THR A 71 17.28 1.47 -0.19
N ASN A 72 16.12 1.29 -0.82
CA ASN A 72 15.85 0.08 -1.57
C ASN A 72 16.88 -0.10 -2.71
N THR A 73 17.61 -1.22 -2.69
CA THR A 73 18.65 -1.55 -3.69
C THR A 73 18.30 -2.73 -4.59
N ALA A 74 17.17 -3.40 -4.36
CA ALA A 74 16.80 -4.61 -5.08
C ALA A 74 15.29 -4.77 -5.17
N LYS A 75 14.82 -5.37 -6.25
CA LYS A 75 13.39 -5.62 -6.46
C LYS A 75 12.70 -6.21 -5.22
N ASN A 76 11.53 -5.66 -4.89
CA ASN A 76 10.69 -6.20 -3.84
C ASN A 76 10.29 -7.64 -4.18
N ARG A 77 10.40 -8.53 -3.18
CA ARG A 77 9.97 -9.94 -3.33
C ARG A 77 8.50 -10.16 -2.98
N MET A 78 7.84 -9.11 -2.53
CA MET A 78 6.41 -9.04 -2.25
C MET A 78 5.81 -7.92 -3.07
N HIS A 79 4.58 -8.11 -3.52
CA HIS A 79 3.82 -7.13 -4.27
C HIS A 79 2.62 -6.70 -3.43
N LEU A 80 2.43 -5.39 -3.30
CA LEU A 80 1.20 -4.81 -2.78
C LEU A 80 0.31 -4.49 -3.97
N ASP A 81 -0.90 -5.05 -3.99
CA ASP A 81 -1.85 -4.87 -5.09
C ASP A 81 -2.98 -3.94 -4.64
N VAL A 82 -3.28 -2.92 -5.45
CA VAL A 82 -4.33 -1.94 -5.17
C VAL A 82 -5.20 -1.73 -6.40
N TRP A 83 -6.46 -1.36 -6.18
CA TRP A 83 -7.32 -0.85 -7.25
C TRP A 83 -7.23 0.68 -7.28
N GLY A 84 -7.11 1.29 -8.45
CA GLY A 84 -7.05 2.74 -8.56
C GLY A 84 -6.71 3.28 -9.94
N ASP A 85 -6.54 4.60 -10.00
CA ASP A 85 -6.13 5.34 -11.20
C ASP A 85 -4.61 5.61 -11.16
N PRO A 86 -3.82 5.01 -12.05
CA PRO A 86 -2.37 5.20 -12.09
C PRO A 86 -1.95 6.65 -12.35
N ALA A 87 -2.71 7.42 -13.15
CA ALA A 87 -2.38 8.81 -13.45
C ALA A 87 -2.54 9.71 -12.22
N ARG A 88 -3.58 9.47 -11.42
CA ARG A 88 -3.76 10.15 -10.14
C ARG A 88 -2.65 9.80 -9.15
N LEU A 89 -2.25 8.53 -9.07
CA LEU A 89 -1.16 8.09 -8.20
C LEU A 89 0.19 8.72 -8.58
N VAL A 90 0.48 8.84 -9.88
CA VAL A 90 1.67 9.55 -10.37
C VAL A 90 1.63 11.02 -9.98
N SER A 91 0.45 11.67 -10.07
CA SER A 91 0.27 13.05 -9.63
C SER A 91 0.48 13.25 -8.12
N LEU A 92 0.30 12.19 -7.32
CA LEU A 92 0.59 12.16 -5.89
C LEU A 92 2.07 11.85 -5.57
N GLY A 93 2.92 11.63 -6.57
CA GLY A 93 4.35 11.39 -6.37
C GLY A 93 4.81 9.94 -6.53
N ALA A 94 3.93 9.02 -6.94
CA ALA A 94 4.38 7.72 -7.41
C ALA A 94 5.11 7.83 -8.76
N THR A 95 5.93 6.84 -9.08
CA THR A 95 6.63 6.72 -10.36
C THR A 95 6.09 5.53 -11.13
N LEU A 96 5.64 5.72 -12.38
CA LEU A 96 5.27 4.61 -13.26
C LEU A 96 6.51 3.85 -13.70
N LEU A 97 6.55 2.54 -13.43
CA LEU A 97 7.66 1.64 -13.79
C LEU A 97 7.32 0.74 -14.98
N ARG A 98 6.06 0.32 -15.11
CA ARG A 98 5.58 -0.51 -16.23
C ARG A 98 4.10 -0.28 -16.50
N GLU A 99 3.76 -0.11 -17.78
CA GLU A 99 2.39 -0.08 -18.28
C GLU A 99 1.89 -1.51 -18.59
N PRO A 100 0.57 -1.74 -18.62
CA PRO A 100 -0.01 -2.98 -19.10
C PRO A 100 0.46 -3.31 -20.53
N ASP A 101 0.67 -4.59 -20.79
CA ASP A 101 1.09 -5.12 -22.09
C ASP A 101 0.53 -6.55 -22.28
N ASP A 102 1.01 -7.28 -23.28
CA ASP A 102 0.55 -8.65 -23.57
C ASP A 102 0.83 -9.65 -22.43
N ASP A 103 1.75 -9.34 -21.50
CA ASP A 103 2.09 -10.23 -20.37
C ASP A 103 1.33 -9.89 -19.08
N VAL A 104 1.02 -8.60 -18.84
CA VAL A 104 0.38 -8.13 -17.60
C VAL A 104 -0.70 -7.08 -17.89
N PHE A 105 -1.84 -7.20 -17.21
CA PHE A 105 -3.00 -6.31 -17.40
C PHE A 105 -3.08 -5.18 -16.36
N TRP A 106 -2.04 -4.98 -15.55
CA TRP A 106 -1.97 -3.97 -14.48
C TRP A 106 -0.75 -3.07 -14.65
N HIS A 107 -0.77 -1.90 -14.02
CA HIS A 107 0.40 -1.02 -13.98
C HIS A 107 1.30 -1.40 -12.81
N VAL A 108 2.61 -1.24 -12.96
CA VAL A 108 3.56 -1.30 -11.84
C VAL A 108 4.06 0.11 -11.57
N LEU A 109 3.84 0.58 -10.35
CA LEU A 109 4.29 1.88 -9.88
C LEU A 109 5.27 1.67 -8.71
N ALA A 110 6.10 2.68 -8.45
CA ALA A 110 6.86 2.81 -7.22
C ALA A 110 6.30 3.95 -6.38
N ASP A 111 6.20 3.74 -5.06
CA ASP A 111 5.90 4.81 -4.10
C ASP A 111 7.08 5.81 -4.02
N PRO A 112 6.95 6.93 -3.28
CA PRO A 112 8.02 7.93 -3.17
C PRO A 112 9.36 7.42 -2.60
N GLU A 113 9.37 6.27 -1.91
CA GLU A 113 10.58 5.63 -1.37
C GLU A 113 11.13 4.55 -2.30
N GLY A 114 10.47 4.30 -3.44
CA GLY A 114 10.89 3.33 -4.45
C GLY A 114 10.32 1.92 -4.26
N ASN A 115 9.35 1.72 -3.36
CA ASN A 115 8.73 0.41 -3.19
C ASN A 115 7.73 0.14 -4.32
N GLU A 116 7.92 -0.97 -5.01
CA GLU A 116 7.07 -1.39 -6.12
C GLU A 116 5.70 -1.91 -5.62
N PHE A 117 4.63 -1.48 -6.28
CA PHE A 117 3.26 -1.94 -6.05
C PHE A 117 2.49 -2.00 -7.38
N CYS A 118 1.44 -2.82 -7.43
CA CYS A 118 0.66 -3.05 -8.64
C CYS A 118 -0.69 -2.33 -8.55
N VAL A 119 -1.07 -1.65 -9.63
CA VAL A 119 -2.31 -0.88 -9.74
C VAL A 119 -3.20 -1.50 -10.80
N PHE A 120 -4.35 -1.97 -10.35
CA PHE A 120 -5.40 -2.53 -11.18
C PHE A 120 -6.46 -1.44 -11.41
N ALA A 121 -6.77 -1.15 -12.67
CA ALA A 121 -7.89 -0.27 -12.98
C ALA A 121 -9.19 -0.98 -12.57
N PRO A 122 -10.13 -0.31 -11.87
CA PRO A 122 -11.40 -0.94 -11.50
C PRO A 122 -12.09 -1.56 -12.72
N GLU A 123 -12.72 -2.73 -12.56
CA GLU A 123 -13.46 -3.37 -13.65
C GLU A 123 -14.58 -2.44 -14.14
N GLY A 124 -14.42 -1.92 -15.36
CA GLY A 124 -15.48 -1.25 -16.12
C GLY A 124 -15.72 0.23 -15.79
N GLU A 125 -15.03 1.11 -16.49
CA GLU A 125 -15.71 2.02 -17.43
C GLU A 125 -15.13 1.71 -18.81
N GLU A 126 -15.73 0.76 -19.52
CA GLU A 126 -15.63 0.81 -20.98
C GLU A 126 -16.20 2.16 -21.37
N ASP A 127 -15.41 2.95 -22.10
CA ASP A 127 -15.89 4.14 -22.78
C ASP A 127 -17.13 3.77 -23.58
N THR A 128 -18.31 4.04 -23.03
CA THR A 128 -19.52 4.15 -23.81
C THR A 128 -19.46 5.50 -24.52
N GLU A 129 -18.55 5.60 -25.49
CA GLU A 129 -18.51 6.70 -26.45
C GLU A 129 -19.01 6.20 -27.81
N GLY A 130 -20.26 6.56 -28.11
CA GLY A 130 -20.69 7.01 -29.44
C GLY A 130 -21.22 5.96 -30.42
#